data_AF-A0A7Y4KNS4-F1
#
_entry.id   AF-A0A7Y4KNS4-F1
#
_cell.length_a   1.000
_cell.length_b   1.000
_cell.length_c   1.000
_cell.angle_alpha   90.00
_cell.angle_beta   90.00
_cell.angle_gamma   90.00
#
_symmetry.space_group_name_H-M   'P 1'
#
loop_
_entity.id
_entity.type
_entity.pdbx_description
1 polymer ?
#
loop_
_entity_poly.entity_id
_entity_poly.type
_entity_poly.pdbx_seq_one_letter_code
_entity_poly.pdbx_strand_id
1 'polypeptide(L)'
;MDPVNTLIEIAGPLLLGLACGALFRKFAYPRILPRLGVLASWVTSAANTWVLGVHLCIALGVAAACHASNTVATLMWLHEHLPAPPFALTQELLHAFFLGATFFSGYYLAMFPSSGSEEEQTSGAV
;
A
#
# COMPACT_ATOMS: atom_id res chain seq x y z
N MET A 1 25.47 10.16 4.85
CA MET A 1 24.24 10.27 4.06
C MET A 1 23.38 11.33 4.70
N ASP A 2 23.00 12.37 3.96
CA ASP A 2 22.21 13.47 4.49
C ASP A 2 20.83 12.96 4.92
N PRO A 3 20.31 13.38 6.10
CA PRO A 3 19.02 12.91 6.61
C PRO A 3 17.85 13.22 5.65
N VAL A 4 18.01 14.25 4.83
CA VAL A 4 17.07 14.62 3.76
C VAL A 4 17.00 13.55 2.67
N ASN A 5 18.13 12.94 2.30
CA ASN A 5 18.16 11.90 1.28
C ASN A 5 17.42 10.64 1.76
N THR A 6 17.61 10.25 3.02
CA THR A 6 16.89 9.14 3.65
C THR A 6 15.40 9.43 3.81
N LEU A 7 15.03 10.67 4.14
CA LEU A 7 13.62 11.08 4.19
C LEU A 7 12.96 10.99 2.81
N ILE A 8 13.63 11.43 1.75
CA ILE A 8 13.10 11.34 0.37
C ILE A 8 12.99 9.89 -0.09
N GLU A 9 13.94 9.04 0.28
CA GLU A 9 13.95 7.62 -0.06
C GLU A 9 12.78 6.85 0.57
N ILE A 10 12.34 7.27 1.76
CA ILE A 10 11.18 6.68 2.46
C ILE A 10 9.87 7.36 2.04
N ALA A 11 9.83 8.69 2.03
CA ALA A 11 8.63 9.46 1.74
C ALA A 11 8.25 9.41 0.25
N GLY A 12 9.24 9.28 -0.65
CA GLY A 12 9.02 9.26 -2.09
C GLY A 12 8.08 8.13 -2.53
N PRO A 13 8.41 6.85 -2.26
CA PRO A 13 7.53 5.72 -2.56
C PRO A 13 6.16 5.86 -1.90
N LEU A 14 6.11 6.31 -0.64
CA LEU A 14 4.86 6.48 0.10
C LEU A 14 3.94 7.51 -0.56
N LEU A 15 4.46 8.70 -0.87
CA LEU A 15 3.72 9.78 -1.52
C LEU A 15 3.31 9.41 -2.93
N LEU A 16 4.19 8.72 -3.67
CA LEU A 16 3.86 8.21 -5.01
C LEU A 16 2.72 7.19 -4.95
N GLY A 17 2.76 6.28 -3.98
CA GLY A 17 1.69 5.32 -3.70
C GLY A 17 0.38 6.02 -3.37
N LEU A 18 0.42 7.02 -2.49
CA LEU A 18 -0.75 7.81 -2.10
C LEU A 18 -1.35 8.53 -3.30
N ALA A 19 -0.53 9.22 -4.10
CA ALA A 19 -0.98 9.90 -5.31
C ALA A 19 -1.58 8.91 -6.32
N CYS A 20 -0.96 7.75 -6.52
CA CYS A 20 -1.45 6.72 -7.43
C CYS A 20 -2.79 6.14 -6.94
N GLY A 21 -2.92 5.84 -5.64
CA GLY A 21 -4.16 5.35 -5.04
C GLY A 21 -5.29 6.38 -5.12
N ALA A 22 -4.99 7.65 -4.85
CA ALA A 22 -5.97 8.73 -4.96
C ALA A 22 -6.46 8.93 -6.40
N LEU A 23 -5.53 8.92 -7.37
CA LEU A 23 -5.86 9.00 -8.80
C LEU A 23 -6.69 7.79 -9.25
N PHE A 24 -6.31 6.58 -8.83
CA PHE A 24 -7.04 5.37 -9.16
C PHE A 24 -8.47 5.41 -8.60
N ARG A 25 -8.62 5.77 -7.32
CA ARG A 25 -9.92 5.93 -6.67
C ARG A 25 -10.79 6.97 -7.38
N LYS A 26 -10.20 8.09 -7.82
CA LYS A 26 -10.95 9.18 -8.47
C LYS A 26 -11.33 8.87 -9.92
N PHE A 27 -10.43 8.26 -10.71
CA PHE A 27 -10.60 8.18 -12.17
C PHE A 27 -10.86 6.77 -12.71
N ALA A 28 -10.31 5.74 -12.05
CA ALA A 28 -10.42 4.36 -12.52
C ALA A 28 -11.58 3.63 -11.82
N TYR A 29 -11.67 3.75 -10.49
CA TYR A 29 -12.71 3.10 -9.69
C TYR A 29 -14.14 3.35 -10.20
N PRO A 30 -14.60 4.59 -10.48
CA PRO A 30 -15.95 4.83 -10.99
C PRO A 30 -16.18 4.29 -12.41
N ARG A 31 -15.12 4.08 -13.20
CA ARG A 31 -15.22 3.48 -14.54
C ARG A 31 -15.23 1.96 -14.51
N ILE A 32 -14.58 1.36 -13.51
CA ILE A 32 -14.47 -0.09 -13.35
C ILE A 32 -15.71 -0.65 -12.63
N LEU A 33 -16.23 0.06 -11.62
CA LEU A 33 -17.40 -0.37 -10.84
C LEU A 33 -18.61 -0.80 -11.70
N PRO A 34 -19.07 0.00 -12.69
CA PRO A 34 -20.22 -0.39 -13.52
C PRO A 34 -19.93 -1.58 -14.42
N ARG A 35 -18.65 -1.89 -14.70
CA ARG A 35 -18.25 -3.07 -15.49
C ARG A 35 -18.23 -4.35 -14.66
N LEU A 36 -18.23 -4.26 -13.33
CA LEU A 36 -18.19 -5.41 -12.42
C LEU A 36 -19.57 -6.01 -12.13
N GLY A 37 -20.66 -5.32 -12.49
CA GLY A 37 -22.03 -5.83 -12.34
C GLY A 37 -22.32 -6.27 -10.90
N VAL A 38 -22.66 -7.55 -10.71
CA VAL A 38 -22.97 -8.14 -9.40
C VAL A 38 -21.78 -8.11 -8.43
N LEU A 39 -20.54 -8.09 -8.91
CA LEU A 39 -19.36 -7.97 -8.05
C LEU A 39 -19.19 -6.56 -7.48
N ALA A 40 -19.84 -5.54 -8.06
CA ALA A 40 -19.73 -4.17 -7.58
C ALA A 40 -20.16 -4.05 -6.11
N SER A 41 -21.23 -4.74 -5.70
CA SER A 41 -21.72 -4.70 -4.30
C SER A 41 -20.76 -5.38 -3.31
N TRP A 42 -20.00 -6.37 -3.77
CA TRP A 42 -18.97 -7.03 -2.96
C TRP A 42 -17.75 -6.14 -2.81
N VAL A 43 -17.35 -5.46 -3.88
CA VAL A 43 -16.19 -4.56 -3.89
C VAL A 43 -16.48 -3.25 -3.13
N THR A 44 -17.73 -2.79 -3.06
CA THR A 44 -18.10 -1.62 -2.25
C THR A 44 -18.49 -1.95 -0.80
N SER A 45 -18.53 -3.23 -0.42
CA SER A 45 -18.90 -3.66 0.92
C SER A 45 -17.84 -3.29 1.96
N ALA A 46 -18.27 -3.14 3.22
CA ALA A 46 -17.37 -3.02 4.38
C ALA A 46 -16.35 -4.17 4.48
N ALA A 47 -16.69 -5.35 3.94
CA ALA A 47 -15.76 -6.47 3.81
C ALA A 47 -14.53 -6.11 2.97
N ASN A 48 -14.69 -5.34 1.88
CA ASN A 48 -13.57 -4.90 1.05
C ASN A 48 -12.70 -3.87 1.79
N THR A 49 -13.29 -3.01 2.62
CA THR A 49 -12.53 -2.09 3.48
C THR A 49 -11.68 -2.84 4.51
N TRP A 50 -12.20 -3.93 5.09
CA TRP A 50 -11.42 -4.82 5.96
C TRP A 50 -10.28 -5.50 5.22
N VAL A 51 -10.54 -6.00 4.01
CA VAL A 51 -9.50 -6.59 3.16
C VAL A 51 -8.41 -5.57 2.85
N LEU A 52 -8.77 -4.31 2.57
CA LEU A 52 -7.81 -3.22 2.37
C LEU A 52 -6.96 -2.97 3.62
N GLY A 53 -7.56 -3.00 4.81
CA GLY A 53 -6.83 -2.91 6.08
C GLY A 53 -5.87 -4.06 6.32
N VAL A 54 -6.27 -5.29 6.00
CA VAL A 54 -5.36 -6.45 6.08
C VAL A 54 -4.17 -6.26 5.14
N HIS A 55 -4.40 -5.85 3.89
CA HIS A 55 -3.32 -5.59 2.94
C HIS A 55 -2.39 -4.46 3.40
N LEU A 56 -2.95 -3.40 3.98
CA LEU A 56 -2.16 -2.31 4.57
C LEU A 56 -1.30 -2.83 5.73
N CYS A 57 -1.86 -3.61 6.65
CA CYS A 57 -1.09 -4.20 7.76
C CYS A 57 0.04 -5.11 7.27
N ILE A 58 -0.21 -5.93 6.24
CA ILE A 58 0.81 -6.77 5.62
C ILE A 58 1.90 -5.89 4.99
N ALA A 59 1.53 -4.88 4.21
CA ALA A 59 2.48 -3.98 3.57
C ALA A 59 3.35 -3.24 4.61
N LEU A 60 2.75 -2.75 5.69
CA LEU A 60 3.49 -2.12 6.79
C LEU A 60 4.41 -3.12 7.51
N GLY A 61 3.97 -4.35 7.73
CA GLY A 61 4.78 -5.41 8.32
C GLY A 61 6.00 -5.76 7.46
N VAL A 62 5.80 -5.89 6.14
CA VAL A 62 6.89 -6.11 5.18
C VAL A 62 7.85 -4.91 5.15
N ALA A 63 7.33 -3.69 5.12
CA ALA A 63 8.16 -2.49 5.19
C ALA A 63 8.99 -2.45 6.48
N ALA A 64 8.38 -2.76 7.63
CA ALA A 64 9.09 -2.82 8.91
C ALA A 64 10.17 -3.91 8.94
N ALA A 65 9.88 -5.10 8.41
CA ALA A 65 10.85 -6.20 8.34
C ALA A 65 12.01 -5.90 7.39
N CYS A 66 11.74 -5.27 6.25
CA CYS A 66 12.74 -4.96 5.24
C CYS A 66 13.50 -3.65 5.49
N HIS A 67 13.07 -2.83 6.45
CA HIS A 67 13.71 -1.57 6.81
C HIS A 67 15.20 -1.76 7.19
N ALA A 68 16.03 -0.77 6.89
CA ALA A 68 17.50 -0.81 7.07
C ALA A 68 17.94 -1.25 8.48
N SER A 69 17.17 -0.91 9.52
CA SER A 69 17.45 -1.31 10.91
C SER A 69 17.27 -2.81 11.18
N ASN A 70 16.43 -3.48 10.38
CA ASN A 70 16.00 -4.86 10.59
C ASN A 70 16.51 -5.81 9.49
N THR A 71 17.07 -5.27 8.40
CA THR A 71 17.49 -6.03 7.21
C THR A 71 18.35 -7.25 7.55
N VAL A 72 19.32 -7.12 8.46
CA VAL A 72 20.20 -8.23 8.87
C VAL A 72 19.42 -9.33 9.58
N ALA A 73 18.59 -8.96 10.56
CA ALA A 73 17.77 -9.91 11.30
C ALA A 73 16.78 -10.64 10.39
N THR A 74 16.15 -9.91 9.46
CA THR A 74 15.22 -10.45 8.48
C THR A 74 15.91 -11.38 7.48
N LEU A 75 17.11 -11.05 7.00
CA LEU A 75 17.89 -11.93 6.13
C LEU A 75 18.27 -13.24 6.83
N MET A 76 18.73 -13.17 8.09
CA MET A 76 19.04 -14.39 8.85
C MET A 76 17.80 -15.23 9.08
N TRP A 77 16.69 -14.62 9.49
CA TRP A 77 15.42 -15.32 9.70
C TRP A 77 14.95 -16.02 8.42
N LEU A 78 15.03 -15.34 7.26
CA LEU A 78 14.66 -15.92 5.97
C LEU A 78 15.58 -17.08 5.59
N HIS A 79 16.88 -16.99 5.87
CA HIS A 79 17.83 -18.06 5.60
C HIS A 79 17.60 -19.30 6.49
N GLU A 80 17.17 -19.10 7.73
CA GLU A 80 16.89 -20.17 8.68
C GLU A 80 15.54 -20.88 8.42
N HIS A 81 14.54 -20.14 7.95
CA HIS A 81 13.15 -20.64 7.89
C HIS A 81 12.67 -20.99 6.47
N LEU A 82 13.33 -20.50 5.42
CA LEU A 82 12.94 -20.81 4.05
C LEU A 82 13.91 -21.81 3.40
N PRO A 83 13.40 -22.74 2.58
CA PRO A 83 14.25 -23.52 1.71
C PRO A 83 15.02 -22.58 0.78
N ALA A 84 16.27 -22.92 0.47
CA ALA A 84 17.14 -22.11 -0.37
C ALA A 84 16.41 -21.71 -1.67
N PRO A 85 16.09 -20.41 -1.85
CA PRO A 85 15.37 -19.97 -3.03
C PRO A 85 16.28 -20.04 -4.26
N PRO A 86 15.70 -20.08 -5.48
CA PRO A 86 16.47 -20.12 -6.72
C PRO A 86 17.22 -18.81 -7.04
N PHE A 87 17.16 -17.83 -6.15
CA PHE A 87 17.82 -16.54 -6.26
C PHE A 87 18.51 -16.20 -4.92
N ALA A 88 19.56 -15.37 -4.98
CA ALA A 88 20.25 -14.93 -3.78
C ALA A 88 19.36 -13.95 -2.99
N LEU A 89 19.14 -14.23 -1.69
CA LEU A 89 18.60 -13.23 -0.76
C LEU A 89 19.70 -12.21 -0.46
N THR A 90 19.54 -10.99 -0.99
CA THR A 90 20.47 -9.89 -0.81
C THR A 90 19.81 -8.73 -0.07
N GLN A 91 20.64 -7.86 0.51
CA GLN A 91 20.20 -6.61 1.11
C GLN A 91 19.48 -5.70 0.09
N GLU A 92 19.98 -5.64 -1.15
CA GLU A 92 19.34 -4.88 -2.23
C GLU A 92 17.94 -5.41 -2.56
N LEU A 93 17.74 -6.73 -2.50
CA LEU A 93 16.44 -7.33 -2.70
C LEU A 93 15.46 -6.93 -1.59
N LEU A 94 15.89 -6.97 -0.32
CA LEU A 94 15.07 -6.49 0.80
C LEU A 94 14.78 -4.99 0.66
N HIS A 95 15.74 -4.20 0.20
CA HIS A 95 15.51 -2.78 -0.04
C HIS A 95 14.45 -2.55 -1.13
N ALA A 96 14.47 -3.32 -2.23
CA ALA A 96 13.41 -3.26 -3.23
C ALA A 96 12.03 -3.64 -2.64
N PHE A 97 11.97 -4.66 -1.78
CA PHE A 97 10.75 -5.01 -1.05
C PHE A 97 10.30 -3.90 -0.11
N PHE A 98 11.21 -3.24 0.59
CA PHE A 98 10.91 -2.08 1.43
C PHE A 98 10.27 -0.95 0.63
N LEU A 99 10.85 -0.59 -0.52
CA LEU A 99 10.33 0.45 -1.39
C LEU A 99 8.93 0.09 -1.93
N GLY A 100 8.76 -1.13 -2.41
CA GLY A 100 7.48 -1.63 -2.90
C GLY A 100 6.41 -1.66 -1.81
N ALA A 101 6.73 -2.17 -0.63
CA ALA A 101 5.81 -2.24 0.50
C ALA A 101 5.42 -0.84 1.00
N THR A 102 6.35 0.10 1.01
CA THR A 102 6.11 1.51 1.36
C THR A 102 5.17 2.19 0.34
N PHE A 103 5.39 1.93 -0.96
CA PHE A 103 4.47 2.36 -2.02
C PHE A 103 3.07 1.79 -1.82
N PHE A 104 2.94 0.48 -1.63
CA PHE A 104 1.62 -0.15 -1.44
C PHE A 104 0.93 0.34 -0.16
N SER A 105 1.68 0.63 0.90
CA SER A 105 1.11 1.23 2.12
C SER A 105 0.45 2.58 1.81
N GLY A 106 1.13 3.45 1.07
CA GLY A 106 0.56 4.72 0.60
C GLY A 106 -0.66 4.53 -0.31
N TYR A 107 -0.57 3.58 -1.25
CA TYR A 107 -1.66 3.24 -2.17
C TYR A 107 -2.91 2.77 -1.43
N TYR A 108 -2.78 1.80 -0.52
CA TYR A 108 -3.91 1.28 0.26
C TYR A 108 -4.48 2.34 1.20
N LEU A 109 -3.65 3.18 1.81
CA LEU A 109 -4.11 4.32 2.61
C LEU A 109 -5.01 5.27 1.80
N ALA A 110 -4.63 5.62 0.58
CA ALA A 110 -5.44 6.50 -0.29
C ALA A 110 -6.77 5.86 -0.75
N MET A 111 -6.83 4.53 -0.75
CA MET A 111 -8.01 3.76 -1.16
C MET A 111 -9.04 3.61 -0.04
N PHE A 112 -8.71 3.90 1.22
CA PHE A 112 -9.68 3.84 2.30
C PHE A 112 -10.82 4.84 2.08
N PRO A 113 -12.09 4.42 2.24
CA PRO A 113 -13.21 5.35 2.14
C PRO A 113 -12.98 6.50 3.12
N SER A 114 -13.12 7.73 2.63
CA SER A 114 -13.05 8.90 3.50
C SER A 114 -14.31 8.90 4.36
N SER A 115 -14.14 8.99 5.67
CA SER A 115 -15.26 9.16 6.59
C SER A 115 -15.92 10.52 6.30
N GLY A 116 -16.98 10.49 5.50
CA GLY A 116 -17.98 11.55 5.30
C GLY A 116 -17.50 13.00 5.27
N SER A 117 -17.23 13.54 4.08
CA SER A 117 -17.28 14.99 3.84
C SER A 117 -17.41 15.39 2.36
N GLU A 118 -17.95 14.53 1.49
CA GLU A 118 -18.23 14.88 0.08
C GLU A 118 -19.69 14.62 -0.32
N GLU A 119 -20.58 14.30 0.63
CA GLU A 119 -22.02 14.12 0.38
C GLU A 119 -22.90 15.27 0.92
N GLU A 120 -22.33 16.37 1.43
CA GLU A 120 -23.09 17.53 1.89
C GLU A 120 -22.86 18.78 1.03
N GLN A 121 -23.03 18.65 -0.30
CA GLN A 121 -23.11 19.82 -1.18
C GLN A 121 -24.04 19.66 -2.41
N THR A 122 -24.90 18.65 -2.42
CA THR A 122 -25.96 18.48 -3.44
C THR A 122 -27.35 18.28 -2.83
N SER A 123 -27.60 18.89 -1.67
CA SER A 123 -28.94 19.06 -1.11
C SER A 123 -29.15 20.53 -0.76
N GLY A 124 -29.40 21.36 -1.77
CA GLY A 124 -29.59 22.80 -1.55
C GLY A 124 -29.48 23.69 -2.78
N ALA A 125 -30.24 23.40 -3.83
CA ALA A 125 -30.67 24.40 -4.81
C ALA A 125 -31.92 23.87 -5.53
N VAL A 126 -33.06 24.00 -4.84
CA VAL A 126 -34.36 24.14 -5.48
C VAL A 126 -34.48 25.59 -5.93
#